data_AF-A0A3A4NCI2-F1
#
_entry.id   AF-A0A3A4NCI2-F1
#
_cell.length_a   1.000
_cell.length_b   1.000
_cell.length_c   1.000
_cell.angle_alpha   90.00
_cell.angle_beta   90.00
_cell.angle_gamma   90.00
#
_symmetry.space_group_name_H-M   'P 1'
#
loop_
_entity.id
_entity.type
_entity.pdbx_description
1 polymer ?
#
loop_
_entity_poly.entity_id
_entity_poly.type
_entity_poly.pdbx_seq_one_letter_code
_entity_poly.pdbx_strand_id
1 'polypeptide(L)'
;MNEVREIIYRLRQKEGNRTIAKAMKISKTTVKKYRRLASRHGYLDPARPLPSIEELGRVIHPPSHPRQMRSTVEPYETIVRKWLQDEVEMQAIWQRLSEDHGYSGSYSSVRRYIHRIQPTEPEATCRIETAPGEEAQVDFGSAGLQWDSRTGKRRKAWMFVMMLSWSRHQYVEFVFDQKVPT
;
A
#
# COMPACT_ATOMS: atom_id res chain seq x y z
N MET A 1 -11.10 21.90 13.93
CA MET A 1 -11.37 23.31 13.53
C MET A 1 -11.90 24.17 14.68
N ASN A 2 -12.71 23.65 15.61
CA ASN A 2 -13.15 24.39 16.80
C ASN A 2 -11.99 24.97 17.62
N GLU A 3 -10.88 24.22 17.75
CA GLU A 3 -9.68 24.68 18.43
C GLU A 3 -9.08 25.95 17.80
N VAL A 4 -9.15 26.11 16.47
CA VAL A 4 -8.59 27.28 15.79
C VAL A 4 -9.46 28.51 16.00
N ARG A 5 -10.78 28.34 16.01
CA ARG A 5 -11.73 29.40 16.36
C ARG A 5 -11.54 29.86 17.80
N GLU A 6 -11.34 28.93 18.72
CA GLU A 6 -11.06 29.21 20.14
C GLU A 6 -9.72 29.92 20.35
N ILE A 7 -8.66 29.51 19.62
CA ILE A 7 -7.39 30.24 19.61
C ILE A 7 -7.61 31.69 19.16
N ILE A 8 -8.35 31.92 18.08
CA ILE A 8 -8.63 33.27 17.57
C ILE A 8 -9.42 34.10 18.59
N TYR A 9 -10.42 33.50 19.24
CA TYR A 9 -11.17 34.15 20.30
C TYR A 9 -10.26 34.61 21.44
N ARG A 10 -9.41 33.73 21.98
CA ARG A 10 -8.45 34.09 23.05
C ARG A 10 -7.41 35.11 22.61
N LEU A 11 -6.99 35.06 21.34
CA LEU A 11 -6.09 36.06 20.76
C LEU A 11 -6.73 37.46 20.69
N ARG A 12 -8.04 37.56 20.44
CA ARG A 12 -8.79 38.84 20.50
C ARG A 12 -8.84 39.40 21.92
N GLN A 13 -8.94 38.53 22.92
CA GLN A 13 -8.84 38.89 24.34
C GLN A 13 -7.41 39.26 24.78
N LYS A 14 -6.48 39.46 23.83
CA LYS A 14 -5.08 39.84 24.04
C LYS A 14 -4.29 38.82 24.88
N GLU A 15 -4.74 37.56 24.96
CA GLU A 15 -3.97 36.52 25.64
C GLU A 15 -2.63 36.24 24.94
N GLY A 16 -1.60 35.97 25.74
CA GLY A 16 -0.26 35.61 25.26
C GLY A 16 -0.21 34.21 24.66
N ASN A 17 0.63 34.00 23.65
CA ASN A 17 0.76 32.70 22.97
C ASN A 17 1.07 31.52 23.91
N ARG A 18 1.87 31.77 24.96
CA ARG A 18 2.23 30.75 25.97
C ARG A 18 1.04 30.38 26.85
N THR A 19 0.22 31.37 27.21
CA THR A 19 -0.99 31.19 28.02
C THR A 19 -2.02 30.35 27.27
N ILE A 20 -2.30 30.71 26.01
CA ILE A 20 -3.20 29.95 25.14
C ILE A 20 -2.70 28.52 24.94
N ALA A 21 -1.41 28.35 24.65
CA ALA A 21 -0.79 27.04 24.46
C ALA A 21 -0.97 26.13 25.68
N LYS A 22 -0.74 26.66 26.90
CA LYS A 22 -0.91 25.92 28.15
C LYS A 22 -2.38 25.58 28.42
N ALA A 23 -3.28 26.54 28.26
CA ALA A 23 -4.71 26.36 28.53
C ALA A 23 -5.38 25.37 27.57
N MET A 24 -4.98 25.39 26.30
CA MET A 24 -5.53 24.52 25.27
C MET A 24 -4.75 23.22 25.05
N LYS A 25 -3.65 22.99 25.79
CA LYS A 25 -2.75 21.82 25.63
C LYS A 25 -2.24 21.65 24.19
N ILE A 26 -1.92 22.75 23.52
CA ILE A 26 -1.39 22.77 22.14
C ILE A 26 0.00 23.42 22.11
N SER A 27 0.79 23.12 21.07
CA SER A 27 2.13 23.67 20.96
C SER A 27 2.11 25.20 20.76
N LYS A 28 3.06 25.89 21.39
CA LYS A 28 3.26 27.35 21.19
C LYS A 28 3.52 27.72 19.72
N THR A 29 4.09 26.81 18.94
CA THR A 29 4.36 26.99 17.51
C THR A 29 3.06 26.97 16.70
N THR A 30 2.12 26.08 17.04
CA THR A 30 0.77 26.05 16.45
C THR A 30 -0.01 27.31 16.76
N VAL A 31 0.00 27.80 18.00
CA VAL A 31 -0.63 29.09 18.36
C VAL A 31 0.00 30.25 17.59
N LYS A 32 1.33 30.29 17.47
CA LYS A 32 2.04 31.32 16.68
C LYS A 32 1.67 31.26 15.20
N LYS A 33 1.54 30.06 14.62
CA LYS A 33 1.07 29.84 13.25
C LYS A 33 -0.33 30.44 13.05
N TYR A 34 -1.28 30.11 13.92
CA TYR A 34 -2.64 30.61 13.81
C TYR A 34 -2.79 32.10 14.14
N ARG A 35 -1.96 32.67 15.02
CA ARG A 35 -1.90 34.13 15.22
C ARG A 35 -1.50 34.84 13.91
N ARG A 36 -0.46 34.36 13.22
CA ARG A 36 -0.04 34.92 11.93
C ARG A 36 -1.13 34.83 10.87
N LEU A 37 -1.82 33.69 10.80
CA LEU A 37 -2.95 33.48 9.90
C LEU A 37 -4.10 34.44 10.25
N ALA A 38 -4.48 34.54 11.52
CA ALA A 38 -5.54 35.43 11.97
C ALA A 38 -5.22 36.91 11.72
N SER A 39 -3.98 37.35 11.93
CA SER A 39 -3.53 38.70 11.58
C SER A 39 -3.66 38.97 10.09
N ARG A 40 -3.24 38.03 9.23
CA ARG A 40 -3.29 38.18 7.76
C ARG A 40 -4.70 38.34 7.24
N HIS A 41 -5.67 37.63 7.82
CA HIS A 41 -7.07 37.65 7.39
C HIS A 41 -7.93 38.64 8.19
N GLY A 42 -7.33 39.45 9.07
CA GLY A 42 -8.06 40.43 9.89
C GLY A 42 -8.97 39.81 10.97
N TYR A 43 -8.79 38.54 11.30
CA TYR A 43 -9.62 37.84 12.29
C TYR A 43 -9.36 38.26 13.74
N LEU A 44 -8.32 39.07 13.99
CA LEU A 44 -8.04 39.62 15.31
C LEU A 44 -8.83 40.90 15.64
N ASP A 45 -9.55 41.45 14.67
CA ASP A 45 -10.40 42.63 14.88
C ASP A 45 -11.63 42.27 15.73
N PRO A 46 -11.79 42.85 16.94
CA PRO A 46 -12.95 42.60 17.78
C PRO A 46 -14.25 43.19 17.24
N ALA A 47 -14.19 44.17 16.31
CA ALA A 47 -15.38 44.75 15.68
C ALA A 47 -16.02 43.82 14.63
N ARG A 48 -15.29 42.77 14.21
CA ARG A 48 -15.79 41.76 13.28
C ARG A 48 -16.34 40.55 14.03
N PRO A 49 -17.36 39.85 13.51
CA PRO A 49 -17.75 38.55 14.06
C PRO A 49 -16.56 37.57 14.06
N LEU A 50 -16.58 36.58 14.95
CA LEU A 50 -15.63 35.48 14.90
C LEU A 50 -15.86 34.71 13.59
N PRO A 51 -14.79 34.32 12.86
CA PRO A 51 -14.93 33.54 11.65
C PRO A 51 -15.62 32.22 11.95
N SER A 52 -16.52 31.82 11.06
CA SER A 52 -17.20 30.53 11.11
C SER A 52 -16.22 29.37 10.93
N ILE A 53 -16.64 28.17 11.35
CA ILE A 53 -15.83 26.96 11.19
C ILE A 53 -15.55 26.70 9.70
N GLU A 54 -16.52 26.98 8.84
CA GLU A 54 -16.40 26.79 7.38
C GLU A 54 -15.40 27.75 6.75
N GLU A 55 -15.46 29.04 7.11
CA GLU A 55 -14.49 30.05 6.65
C GLU A 55 -13.07 29.71 7.10
N LEU A 56 -12.89 29.28 8.36
CA LEU A 56 -11.60 28.82 8.85
C LEU A 56 -11.11 27.59 8.08
N GLY A 57 -12.01 26.67 7.72
CA GLY A 57 -11.69 25.51 6.91
C GLY A 57 -11.11 25.87 5.55
N ARG A 58 -11.77 26.78 4.82
CA ARG A 58 -11.31 27.22 3.50
C ARG A 58 -9.95 27.93 3.56
N VAL A 59 -9.66 28.65 4.63
CA VAL A 59 -8.40 29.40 4.78
C VAL A 59 -7.24 28.49 5.22
N ILE A 60 -7.49 27.53 6.10
CA ILE A 60 -6.46 26.61 6.62
C ILE A 60 -6.17 25.49 5.62
N HIS A 61 -7.23 24.99 4.99
CA HIS A 61 -7.20 23.95 3.97
C HIS A 61 -7.83 24.52 2.70
N PRO A 62 -7.11 25.37 1.94
CA PRO A 62 -7.60 25.78 0.65
C PRO A 62 -7.90 24.52 -0.19
N PRO A 63 -8.97 24.53 -1.01
CA PRO A 63 -9.28 23.40 -1.86
C PRO A 63 -8.04 23.09 -2.71
N SER A 64 -7.34 22.00 -2.38
CA SER A 64 -6.27 21.50 -3.21
C SER A 64 -6.95 20.76 -4.34
N HIS A 65 -6.80 21.27 -5.57
CA HIS A 65 -7.02 20.39 -6.70
C HIS A 65 -6.09 19.18 -6.51
N PRO A 66 -6.59 17.93 -6.67
CA PRO A 66 -5.68 16.81 -6.76
C PRO A 66 -4.68 17.18 -7.86
N ARG A 67 -3.39 17.17 -7.53
CA ARG A 67 -2.36 17.33 -8.56
C ARG A 67 -2.63 16.23 -9.57
N GLN A 68 -3.14 16.58 -10.76
CA GLN A 68 -3.17 15.65 -11.87
C GLN A 68 -1.72 15.41 -12.24
N MET A 69 -1.09 14.43 -11.60
CA MET A 69 0.21 13.92 -11.99
C MET A 69 0.02 13.16 -13.30
N ARG A 70 -0.01 13.91 -14.40
CA ARG A 70 0.12 13.34 -15.73
C ARG A 70 1.45 12.61 -15.80
N SER A 71 1.43 11.43 -16.42
CA SER A 71 2.64 10.63 -16.51
C SER A 71 3.60 11.31 -17.46
N THR A 72 4.89 11.34 -17.12
CA THR A 72 5.94 11.78 -18.07
C THR A 72 6.02 10.88 -19.30
N VAL A 73 5.42 9.69 -19.24
CA VAL A 73 5.34 8.71 -20.33
C VAL A 73 4.15 8.96 -21.25
N GLU A 74 3.16 9.75 -20.82
CA GLU A 74 1.91 10.02 -21.56
C GLU A 74 2.13 10.59 -22.98
N PRO A 75 3.12 11.47 -23.24
CA PRO A 75 3.42 11.92 -24.60
C PRO A 75 3.87 10.80 -25.56
N TYR A 76 4.35 9.67 -25.03
CA TYR A 76 4.84 8.53 -25.79
C TYR A 76 3.82 7.39 -25.87
N GLU A 77 2.57 7.62 -25.45
CA GLU A 77 1.52 6.60 -25.35
C GLU A 77 1.39 5.74 -26.61
N THR A 78 1.32 6.38 -27.78
CA THR A 78 1.13 5.68 -29.06
C THR A 78 2.24 4.68 -29.34
N ILE A 79 3.49 5.05 -29.07
CA ILE A 79 4.67 4.21 -29.34
C ILE A 79 4.78 3.11 -28.29
N VAL A 80 4.54 3.45 -27.02
CA VAL A 80 4.52 2.47 -25.93
C VAL A 80 3.45 1.41 -26.17
N ARG A 81 2.24 1.80 -26.59
CA ARG A 81 1.16 0.86 -26.92
C ARG A 81 1.53 -0.05 -28.08
N LYS A 82 2.17 0.49 -29.11
CA LYS A 82 2.65 -0.30 -30.24
C LYS A 82 3.67 -1.35 -29.78
N TRP A 83 4.69 -0.95 -29.01
CA TRP A 83 5.67 -1.91 -28.52
C TRP A 83 5.10 -2.94 -27.55
N LEU A 84 4.08 -2.59 -26.77
CA LEU A 84 3.36 -3.58 -25.96
C LEU A 84 2.58 -4.59 -26.82
N GLN A 85 2.00 -4.15 -27.95
CA GLN A 85 1.36 -5.06 -28.91
C GLN A 85 2.37 -5.96 -29.61
N ASP A 86 3.58 -5.46 -29.84
CA ASP A 86 4.72 -6.23 -30.37
C ASP A 86 5.42 -7.09 -29.27
N GLU A 87 4.81 -7.25 -28.09
CA GLU A 87 5.31 -8.02 -26.95
C GLU A 87 6.72 -7.64 -26.47
N VAL A 88 7.12 -6.38 -26.67
CA VAL A 88 8.43 -5.89 -26.23
C VAL A 88 8.47 -5.79 -24.71
N GLU A 89 9.53 -6.32 -24.10
CA GLU A 89 9.75 -6.22 -22.66
C GLU A 89 9.79 -4.77 -22.16
N MET A 90 9.22 -4.52 -20.98
CA MET A 90 9.14 -3.17 -20.40
C MET A 90 10.51 -2.49 -20.25
N GLN A 91 11.57 -3.26 -19.97
CA GLN A 91 12.93 -2.75 -19.87
C GLN A 91 13.44 -2.23 -21.23
N ALA A 92 13.18 -2.98 -22.29
CA ALA A 92 13.53 -2.59 -23.66
C ALA A 92 12.69 -1.38 -24.13
N ILE A 93 11.41 -1.29 -23.74
CA ILE A 93 10.59 -0.09 -23.97
C ILE A 93 11.23 1.13 -23.32
N TRP A 94 11.67 1.04 -22.06
CA TRP A 94 12.31 2.17 -21.38
C TRP A 94 13.64 2.56 -22.03
N GLN A 95 14.47 1.60 -22.43
CA GLN A 95 15.73 1.87 -23.14
C GLN A 95 15.49 2.59 -24.48
N ARG A 96 14.59 2.06 -25.31
CA ARG A 96 14.24 2.69 -26.61
C ARG A 96 13.61 4.06 -26.43
N LEU A 97 12.76 4.25 -25.41
CA LEU A 97 12.24 5.59 -25.08
C LEU A 97 13.40 6.55 -24.74
N SER A 98 14.40 6.09 -23.98
CA SER A 98 15.54 6.92 -23.60
C SER A 98 16.47 7.22 -24.77
N GLU A 99 16.77 6.24 -25.60
CA GLU A 99 17.75 6.30 -26.68
C GLU A 99 17.18 6.97 -27.94
N ASP A 100 16.00 6.52 -28.39
CA ASP A 100 15.43 6.94 -29.68
C ASP A 100 14.52 8.18 -29.55
N HIS A 101 13.98 8.41 -28.35
CA HIS A 101 12.98 9.46 -28.12
C HIS A 101 13.36 10.46 -27.02
N GLY A 102 14.55 10.34 -26.42
CA GLY A 102 15.07 11.29 -25.44
C GLY A 102 14.32 11.31 -24.11
N TYR A 103 13.63 10.23 -23.75
CA TYR A 103 12.90 10.14 -22.50
C TYR A 103 13.85 10.14 -21.29
N SER A 104 13.75 11.15 -20.43
CA SER A 104 14.62 11.32 -19.25
C SER A 104 14.05 10.75 -17.95
N GLY A 105 12.91 10.06 -18.00
CA GLY A 105 12.25 9.51 -16.81
C GLY A 105 12.77 8.12 -16.43
N SER A 106 12.45 7.70 -15.21
CA SER A 106 12.88 6.40 -14.70
C SER A 106 12.11 5.23 -15.30
N TYR A 107 12.75 4.06 -15.31
CA TYR A 107 12.10 2.78 -15.61
C TYR A 107 10.82 2.57 -14.80
N SER A 108 10.84 2.89 -13.49
CA SER A 108 9.65 2.79 -12.63
C SER A 108 8.47 3.65 -13.10
N SER A 109 8.72 4.76 -13.79
CA SER A 109 7.66 5.60 -14.35
C SER A 109 7.04 4.95 -15.59
N VAL A 110 7.85 4.33 -16.45
CA VAL A 110 7.39 3.50 -17.58
C VAL A 110 6.60 2.31 -17.07
N ARG A 111 7.16 1.53 -16.14
CA ARG A 111 6.50 0.38 -15.52
C ARG A 111 5.13 0.75 -14.97
N ARG A 112 5.04 1.78 -14.11
CA ARG A 112 3.75 2.24 -13.54
C ARG A 112 2.76 2.68 -14.61
N TYR A 113 3.24 3.36 -15.64
CA TYR A 113 2.38 3.79 -16.75
C TYR A 113 1.81 2.59 -17.50
N ILE A 114 2.65 1.60 -17.83
CA ILE A 114 2.24 0.36 -18.50
C ILE A 114 1.20 -0.40 -17.67
N HIS A 115 1.43 -0.62 -16.37
CA HIS A 115 0.48 -1.32 -15.49
C HIS A 115 -0.86 -0.57 -15.37
N ARG A 116 -0.87 0.75 -15.57
CA ARG A 116 -2.09 1.55 -15.56
C ARG A 116 -2.91 1.38 -16.83
N ILE A 117 -2.26 1.24 -17.99
CA ILE A 117 -2.95 1.07 -19.30
C ILE A 117 -3.23 -0.40 -19.64
N GLN A 118 -2.52 -1.33 -18.99
CA GLN A 118 -2.68 -2.77 -19.10
C GLN A 118 -2.56 -3.39 -17.71
N PRO A 119 -3.62 -3.32 -16.89
CA PRO A 119 -3.63 -3.96 -15.58
C PRO A 119 -3.47 -5.47 -15.74
N THR A 120 -2.61 -6.07 -14.91
CA THR A 120 -2.51 -7.53 -14.81
C THR A 120 -3.79 -8.04 -14.18
N GLU A 121 -4.57 -8.81 -14.92
CA GLU A 121 -5.67 -9.56 -14.33
C GLU A 121 -5.06 -10.72 -13.51
N PRO A 122 -5.44 -10.87 -12.23
CA PRO A 122 -4.99 -12.03 -11.46
C PRO A 122 -5.55 -13.28 -12.14
N GLU A 123 -4.68 -14.28 -12.31
CA GLU A 123 -5.11 -15.58 -12.80
C GLU A 123 -6.18 -16.12 -11.84
N ALA A 124 -7.40 -16.31 -12.35
CA ALA A 124 -8.51 -16.77 -11.56
C ALA A 124 -8.26 -18.24 -11.15
N THR A 125 -7.78 -18.45 -9.93
CA THR A 125 -7.69 -19.81 -9.37
C THR A 125 -9.08 -20.23 -8.89
N CYS A 126 -9.56 -21.39 -9.37
CA CYS A 126 -10.81 -21.95 -8.88
C CYS A 126 -10.63 -22.40 -7.43
N ARG A 127 -11.44 -21.87 -6.51
CA ARG A 127 -11.47 -22.36 -5.13
C ARG A 127 -12.31 -23.63 -5.09
N ILE A 128 -11.66 -24.77 -4.84
CA ILE A 128 -12.35 -26.03 -4.56
C ILE A 128 -12.80 -26.00 -3.09
N GLU A 129 -14.12 -26.06 -2.87
CA GLU A 129 -14.73 -26.18 -1.55
C GLU A 129 -15.25 -27.62 -1.35
N THR A 130 -14.90 -28.25 -0.23
CA THR A 130 -15.29 -29.62 0.13
C THR A 130 -15.86 -29.63 1.54
N ALA A 131 -16.82 -30.51 1.86
CA ALA A 131 -17.31 -30.59 3.23
C ALA A 131 -16.24 -31.19 4.18
N PRO A 132 -16.36 -30.98 5.50
CA PRO A 132 -15.44 -31.59 6.46
C PRO A 132 -15.39 -33.11 6.32
N GLY A 133 -14.20 -33.66 6.11
CA GLY A 133 -13.97 -35.12 6.01
C GLY A 133 -14.23 -35.75 4.65
N GLU A 134 -14.70 -34.99 3.65
CA GLU A 134 -14.94 -35.53 2.30
C GLU A 134 -13.66 -35.73 1.49
N GLU A 135 -12.68 -34.84 1.66
CA GLU A 135 -11.46 -34.86 0.88
C GLU A 135 -10.24 -34.51 1.75
N ALA A 136 -9.14 -35.21 1.47
CA ALA A 136 -7.81 -34.86 1.91
C ALA A 136 -6.84 -34.94 0.72
N GLN A 137 -5.92 -33.99 0.65
CA GLN A 137 -4.84 -33.97 -0.33
C GLN A 137 -3.61 -34.62 0.27
N VAL A 138 -2.99 -35.54 -0.47
CA VAL A 138 -1.82 -36.31 -0.04
C VAL A 138 -0.66 -36.04 -0.97
N ASP A 139 0.51 -35.76 -0.39
CA ASP A 139 1.77 -35.58 -1.11
C ASP A 139 2.94 -36.23 -0.35
N PHE A 140 4.05 -36.45 -1.05
CA PHE A 140 5.30 -36.96 -0.49
C PHE A 140 6.46 -35.98 -0.72
N GLY A 141 7.02 -35.46 0.38
CA GLY A 141 8.28 -34.71 0.35
C GLY A 141 9.48 -35.61 0.63
N SER A 142 10.65 -35.33 0.04
CA SER A 142 11.87 -36.08 0.43
C SER A 142 12.37 -35.62 1.81
N ALA A 143 12.63 -36.58 2.71
CA ALA A 143 13.23 -36.33 4.02
C ALA A 143 14.75 -36.62 4.05
N GLY A 144 15.36 -36.89 2.89
CA GLY A 144 16.75 -37.32 2.80
C GLY A 144 17.00 -38.72 3.37
N LEU A 145 18.24 -38.98 3.80
CA LEU A 145 18.65 -40.25 4.41
C LEU A 145 18.39 -40.23 5.92
N GLN A 146 17.40 -41.00 6.35
CA GLN A 146 17.05 -41.18 7.77
C GLN A 146 17.48 -42.55 8.28
N TRP A 147 17.71 -42.65 9.58
CA TRP A 147 18.08 -43.91 10.23
C TRP A 147 16.84 -44.80 10.39
N ASP A 148 16.87 -46.00 9.81
CA ASP A 148 15.81 -47.00 9.97
C ASP A 148 16.20 -47.96 11.09
N SER A 149 15.51 -47.87 12.22
CA SER A 149 15.74 -48.72 13.40
C SER A 149 15.43 -50.20 13.15
N ARG A 150 14.59 -50.53 12.16
CA ARG A 150 14.23 -51.92 11.83
C ARG A 150 15.32 -52.61 11.00
N THR A 151 16.01 -51.86 10.14
CA THR A 151 17.06 -52.41 9.27
C THR A 151 18.48 -52.07 9.74
N GLY A 152 18.63 -51.15 10.69
CA GLY A 152 19.91 -50.69 11.21
C GLY A 152 20.75 -49.93 10.18
N LYS A 153 20.12 -49.32 9.18
CA LYS A 153 20.79 -48.64 8.07
C LYS A 153 20.18 -47.27 7.82
N ARG A 154 20.98 -46.35 7.23
CA ARG A 154 20.46 -45.10 6.69
C ARG A 154 19.78 -45.38 5.35
N ARG A 155 18.51 -45.02 5.24
CA ARG A 155 17.69 -45.24 4.04
C ARG A 155 16.99 -43.95 3.65
N LYS A 156 16.65 -43.82 2.37
CA LYS A 156 15.84 -42.70 1.89
C LYS A 156 14.48 -42.75 2.59
N ALA A 157 14.11 -41.64 3.22
CA ALA A 157 12.81 -41.45 3.83
C ALA A 157 12.04 -40.35 3.12
N TRP A 158 10.74 -40.37 3.34
CA TRP A 158 9.77 -39.45 2.78
C TRP A 158 8.90 -38.90 3.90
N MET A 159 8.48 -37.66 3.76
CA MET A 159 7.41 -37.07 4.56
C MET A 159 6.12 -37.35 3.81
N PHE A 160 5.31 -38.27 4.32
CA PHE A 160 3.91 -38.35 3.96
C PHE A 160 3.21 -37.12 4.53
N VAL A 161 2.65 -36.28 3.68
CA VAL A 161 1.92 -35.07 4.07
C VAL A 161 0.48 -35.24 3.63
N MET A 162 -0.44 -35.21 4.59
CA MET A 162 -1.87 -35.21 4.32
C MET A 162 -2.49 -33.93 4.86
N MET A 163 -3.24 -33.23 4.02
CA MET A 163 -3.96 -32.00 4.39
C MET A 163 -5.46 -32.18 4.17
N LEU A 164 -6.26 -31.98 5.21
CA LEU A 164 -7.72 -31.96 5.08
C LEU A 164 -8.15 -30.73 4.28
N SER A 165 -8.89 -30.92 3.17
CA SER A 165 -9.22 -29.85 2.21
C SER A 165 -10.10 -28.74 2.83
N TRP A 166 -10.94 -29.07 3.81
CA TRP A 166 -11.80 -28.11 4.50
C TRP A 166 -11.04 -27.29 5.58
N SER A 167 -10.47 -27.96 6.59
CA SER A 167 -9.85 -27.28 7.75
C SER A 167 -8.41 -26.84 7.53
N ARG A 168 -7.76 -27.33 6.46
CA ARG A 168 -6.31 -27.22 6.24
C ARG A 168 -5.48 -27.80 7.38
N HIS A 169 -6.08 -28.67 8.19
CA HIS A 169 -5.33 -29.40 9.21
C HIS A 169 -4.38 -30.38 8.52
N GLN A 170 -3.11 -30.37 8.95
CA GLN A 170 -2.04 -31.12 8.33
C GLN A 170 -1.54 -32.23 9.26
N TYR A 171 -1.46 -33.44 8.71
CA TYR A 171 -0.81 -34.60 9.31
C TYR A 171 0.49 -34.90 8.54
N VAL A 172 1.57 -35.20 9.27
CA VAL A 172 2.86 -35.55 8.67
C VAL A 172 3.42 -36.79 9.35
N GLU A 173 3.84 -37.75 8.54
CA GLU A 173 4.51 -38.97 8.98
C GLU A 173 5.77 -39.25 8.16
N PHE A 174 6.85 -39.68 8.81
CA PHE A 174 8.05 -40.11 8.11
C PHE A 174 7.97 -41.59 7.76
N VAL A 175 8.02 -41.90 6.47
CA VAL A 175 7.92 -43.27 5.95
C VAL A 175 9.12 -43.62 5.07
N PHE A 176 9.46 -44.91 5.00
CA PHE A 176 10.59 -45.40 4.20
C PHE A 176 10.19 -45.92 2.81
N ASP A 177 8.91 -45.93 2.50
CA ASP A 177 8.35 -46.21 1.17
C ASP A 177 7.07 -45.41 0.94
N GLN A 178 6.64 -45.30 -0.32
CA GLN A 178 5.43 -44.57 -0.72
C GLN A 178 4.31 -45.54 -1.14
N LYS A 179 4.36 -46.80 -0.67
CA LYS A 179 3.43 -47.84 -1.12
C LYS A 179 2.22 -47.90 -0.19
N VAL A 180 1.05 -48.12 -0.78
CA VAL A 180 -0.14 -48.52 -0.03
C VAL A 180 -0.15 -50.06 -0.02
N PRO A 181 -0.21 -50.71 1.15
CA PRO A 181 -0.41 -52.15 1.21
C PRO A 181 -1.75 -52.49 0.52
N THR A 182 -1.70 -53.35 -0.49
CA THR A 182 -2.89 -53.87 -1.18
C THR A 182 -3.46 -55.05 -0.40
#